data_AF-V7IID0-F1
#
_entry.id   AF-V7IID0-F1
#
_cell.length_a   1.000
_cell.length_b   1.000
_cell.length_c   1.000
_cell.angle_alpha   90.00
_cell.angle_beta   90.00
_cell.angle_gamma   90.00
#
_symmetry.space_group_name_H-M   'P 1'
#
loop_
_entity.id
_entity.type
_entity.pdbx_description
1 polymer ?
#
loop_
_entity_poly.entity_id
_entity_poly.type
_entity_poly.pdbx_seq_one_letter_code
_entity_poly.pdbx_strand_id
1 'polypeptide(L)' 'MIACVDGLKGFPDAINSVFPQPHIQLCIIHMVRNCLKYVSWKDYKAATSGLRPDRRGGTDGDGCVRESPGR' A
#
# COMPACT_ATOMS: atom_id res chain seq x y z
N MET A 1 13.96 -13.60 -3.07
CA MET A 1 12.74 -13.28 -3.85
C MET A 1 11.79 -12.52 -2.94
N ILE A 2 11.25 -11.39 -3.40
CA ILE A 2 10.16 -10.69 -2.68
C ILE A 2 8.88 -10.91 -3.48
N ALA A 3 7.88 -11.52 -2.86
CA ALA A 3 6.58 -11.74 -3.46
C ALA A 3 5.55 -10.81 -2.82
N CYS A 4 4.97 -9.91 -3.62
CA CYS A 4 3.88 -9.04 -3.17
C CYS A 4 2.54 -9.70 -3.48
N VAL A 5 1.76 -10.04 -2.46
CA VAL A 5 0.49 -10.75 -2.59
C VAL A 5 -0.69 -9.87 -2.16
N ASP A 6 -1.86 -10.13 -2.73
CA ASP A 6 -3.08 -9.32 -2.53
C ASP A 6 -3.95 -9.79 -1.36
N GLY A 7 -3.38 -10.57 -0.43
CA GLY A 7 -4.13 -11.17 0.68
C GLY A 7 -5.03 -12.35 0.29
N LEU A 8 -4.84 -12.93 -0.90
CA LEU A 8 -5.57 -14.12 -1.35
C LEU A 8 -5.26 -15.33 -0.46
N LYS A 9 -6.30 -15.96 0.10
CA LYS A 9 -6.17 -17.14 0.96
C LYS A 9 -5.55 -18.31 0.19
N GLY A 10 -4.52 -18.95 0.76
CA GLY A 10 -3.82 -20.09 0.16
C GLY A 10 -2.78 -19.76 -0.91
N PHE A 11 -2.73 -18.52 -1.40
CA PHE A 11 -1.69 -18.08 -2.34
C PHE A 11 -0.29 -17.98 -1.70
N PRO A 12 -0.14 -17.49 -0.44
CA PRO A 12 1.14 -17.52 0.28
C PRO A 12 1.69 -18.95 0.43
N ASP A 13 0.82 -19.91 0.73
CA ASP A 13 1.18 -21.32 0.93
C ASP A 13 1.68 -21.97 -0.37
N ALA A 14 1.04 -21.64 -1.50
CA ALA A 14 1.50 -22.09 -2.82
C ALA A 14 2.89 -21.54 -3.17
N ILE A 15 3.19 -20.27 -2.86
CA ILE A 15 4.51 -19.68 -3.13
C ILE A 15 5.58 -20.34 -2.26
N ASN A 16 5.28 -20.61 -0.99
CA ASN A 16 6.17 -21.33 -0.08
C ASN A 16 6.48 -22.77 -0.54
N SER A 17 5.56 -23.41 -1.26
CA SER A 17 5.79 -24.76 -1.80
C SER A 17 6.75 -24.80 -2.99
N VAL A 18 6.86 -23.72 -3.76
CA VAL A 18 7.64 -23.67 -5.01
C VAL A 18 8.99 -23.00 -4.80
N PHE A 19 9.07 -22.02 -3.89
CA PHE A 19 10.29 -21.25 -3.65
C PHE A 19 10.84 -21.53 -2.24
N PRO A 20 12.14 -21.85 -2.09
CA PRO A 20 12.76 -21.94 -0.78
C PRO A 20 13.00 -20.53 -0.25
N GLN A 21 12.28 -20.14 0.81
CA GLN A 21 12.41 -18.86 1.55
C GLN A 21 11.96 -17.58 0.79
N PRO A 22 10.71 -17.49 0.32
CA PRO A 22 10.18 -16.25 -0.25
C PRO A 22 9.83 -15.25 0.86
N HIS A 23 10.23 -13.99 0.70
CA HIS A 23 9.76 -12.92 1.57
C HIS A 23 8.41 -12.41 1.07
N ILE A 24 7.33 -12.81 1.75
CA ILE A 24 5.95 -12.51 1.36
C ILE A 24 5.54 -11.18 2.01
N GLN A 25 5.24 -10.19 1.16
CA GLN A 25 4.75 -8.88 1.59
C GLN A 25 3.32 -8.68 1.06
N LEU A 26 2.50 -7.93 1.80
CA LEU A 26 1.21 -7.49 1.27
C LEU A 26 1.44 -6.37 0.25
N CYS A 27 0.80 -6.50 -0.92
CA CYS A 27 0.95 -5.53 -1.98
C CYS A 27 0.12 -4.27 -1.69
N ILE A 28 0.78 -3.24 -1.14
CA ILE A 28 0.16 -1.94 -0.84
C ILE A 28 -0.50 -1.32 -2.08
N ILE A 29 0.09 -1.52 -3.27
CA ILE A 29 -0.46 -1.03 -4.54
C ILE A 29 -1.78 -1.70 -4.87
N HIS A 30 -1.90 -3.02 -4.66
CA HIS A 30 -3.15 -3.71 -4.91
C HIS A 30 -4.22 -3.29 -3.90
N MET A 31 -3.85 -3.10 -2.63
CA MET A 31 -4.74 -2.53 -1.60
C MET A 31 -5.28 -1.16 -2.02
N VAL A 32 -4.41 -0.23 -2.39
CA VAL A 32 -4.81 1.12 -2.82
C VAL A 32 -5.71 1.06 -4.06
N ARG A 33 -5.39 0.22 -5.05
CA ARG A 33 -6.25 0.04 -6.24
C ARG A 33 -7.62 -0.54 -5.90
N ASN A 34 -7.68 -1.51 -4.99
CA ASN A 34 -8.94 -2.08 -4.51
C ASN A 34 -9.79 -1.03 -3.79
N CYS A 35 -9.18 -0.16 -2.96
CA CYS A 35 -9.88 0.95 -2.31
C CYS A 35 -10.39 1.99 -3.33
N LEU A 36 -9.58 2.35 -4.33
CA LEU A 36 -9.94 3.35 -5.34
C LEU A 36 -11.07 2.89 -6.28
N LYS A 37 -11.34 1.59 -6.38
CA LYS A 37 -12.48 1.05 -7.16
C LYS A 37 -13.83 1.57 -6.66
N TYR A 38 -13.93 1.91 -5.38
CA TYR A 38 -15.16 2.42 -4.76
C TYR A 38 -15.27 3.94 -4.83
N VAL A 39 -14.24 4.63 -5.33
CA VAL A 39 -14.21 6.09 -5.44
C VAL A 39 -14.75 6.50 -6.80
N SER A 40 -15.64 7.49 -6.82
CA SER A 40 -16.15 8.05 -8.06
C SER A 40 -14.99 8.71 -8.83
N TRP A 41 -15.02 8.66 -10.17
CA TRP A 41 -13.96 9.26 -11.00
C TRP A 41 -13.75 10.76 -10.71
N LYS A 42 -14.80 11.46 -10.27
CA LYS A 42 -14.75 12.89 -9.89
C LYS A 42 -13.91 13.12 -8.64
N ASP A 43 -13.96 12.19 -7.69
CA ASP A 43 -13.29 12.29 -6.39
C ASP A 43 -11.91 11.60 -6.38
N TYR A 44 -11.57 10.88 -7.44
CA TYR A 44 -10.31 10.12 -7.57
C TYR A 44 -9.08 10.99 -7.30
N LYS A 45 -9.05 12.21 -7.85
CA LYS A 45 -7.92 13.14 -7.69
C LYS A 45 -7.80 13.66 -6.26
N ALA A 46 -8.93 13.85 -5.58
CA ALA A 46 -8.95 14.25 -4.17
C ALA A 46 -8.48 13.08 -3.28
N ALA A 47 -9.00 11.89 -3.51
CA ALA A 47 -8.65 10.68 -2.75
C ALA A 47 -7.17 10.28 -2.88
N THR A 48 -6.55 10.52 -4.04
CA THR A 48 -5.14 10.16 -4.29
C THR A 48 -4.14 11.27 -3.99
N SER A 49 -4.59 12.47 -3.65
CA SER A 49 -3.73 13.64 -3.44
C SER A 49 -2.74 13.48 -2.29
N GLY A 50 -3.14 12.78 -1.21
CA GLY A 50 -2.30 12.51 -0.04
C GLY A 50 -1.43 11.25 -0.16
N LEU A 51 -1.64 10.42 -1.18
CA LEU A 51 -0.96 9.13 -1.37
C LEU A 51 0.42 9.27 -2.05
N ARG A 52 0.99 10.48 -2.14
CA ARG A 52 2.35 10.63 -2.67
C ARG A 52 3.31 9.85 -1.77
N PRO A 53 3.96 8.78 -2.28
CA PRO A 53 5.00 8.13 -1.51
C PRO A 53 6.13 9.15 -1.37
N ASP A 54 6.41 9.56 -0.14
CA ASP A 54 7.61 10.32 0.14
C ASP A 54 8.80 9.46 -0.33
N ARG A 55 9.59 10.00 -1.25
CA ARG A 55 10.72 9.26 -1.86
C ARG A 55 11.87 9.07 -0.88
N ARG A 56 11.74 9.60 0.34
CA ARG A 56 12.69 9.53 1.44
C ARG A 56 12.05 8.66 2.52
N GLY A 57 12.45 7.38 2.55
CA GLY A 57 12.07 6.50 3.65
C GLY A 57 12.52 7.10 4.98
N GLY A 58 11.56 7.29 5.90
CA GLY A 58 11.81 7.84 7.23
C GLY A 58 10.97 7.08 8.25
N THR A 59 11.59 6.03 8.79
CA THR A 59 11.46 5.39 10.11
C THR A 59 10.10 5.42 10.83
N ASP A 60 9.67 4.22 11.24
CA ASP A 60 8.58 3.98 12.19
C ASP A 60 8.67 4.90 13.43
N GLY A 61 7.66 5.75 13.60
CA GLY A 61 7.53 6.62 14.76
C GLY A 61 6.53 7.74 14.53
N ASP A 62 5.31 7.52 15.02
CA ASP A 62 4.32 8.52 15.47
C ASP A 62 3.80 9.57 14.47
N GLY A 63 2.52 9.89 14.60
CA GLY A 63 1.80 10.76 13.67
C GLY A 63 2.38 12.17 13.58
N CYS A 64 2.66 12.62 12.35
CA CYS A 64 2.74 14.05 12.08
C CYS A 64 1.47 14.48 11.34
N VAL A 65 0.45 14.89 12.11
CA VAL A 65 -0.53 15.87 11.64
C VAL A 65 0.27 17.07 11.16
N ARG A 66 0.28 17.31 9.84
CA ARG A 66 0.72 18.62 9.34
C ARG A 66 -0.40 19.60 9.67
N GLU A 67 -0.26 20.31 10.79
CA GLU A 67 -0.98 21.56 10.99
C GLU A 67 -0.70 22.47 9.79
N SER A 68 -1.78 22.93 9.15
CA SER A 68 -1.72 23.92 8.09
C SER A 68 -1.39 25.27 8.74
N PRO A 69 -0.32 25.99 8.33
CA PRO A 69 -0.22 27.38 8.72
C PRO A 69 -1.31 28.13 7.93
N GLY A 70 -2.30 28.62 8.67
CA GLY A 70 -3.18 29.66 8.20
C GLY A 70 -2.41 30.96 8.03
N ARG A 71 -2.73 31.67 6.94
CA ARG A 71 -2.39 33.05 6.60
C ARG A 71 -0.98 33.34 6.08
#